data_AF-A0A916X8T1-F1
#
_entry.id   AF-A0A916X8T1-F1
#
_cell.length_a   1.000
_cell.length_b   1.000
_cell.length_c   1.000
_cell.angle_alpha   90.00
_cell.angle_beta   90.00
_cell.angle_gamma   90.00
#
_symmetry.space_group_name_H-M   'P 1'
#
loop_
_entity.id
_entity.type
_entity.pdbx_description
1 polymer ?
#
loop_
_entity_poly.entity_id
_entity_poly.type
_entity_poly.pdbx_seq_one_letter_code
_entity_poly.pdbx_strand_id
1 'polypeptide(L)'
;MIRNQPTTTPLRRTLLTNAAFSLGSAVVLIAAPTLVNELLGINAPRSVYLVVGIGLAIFAADLIHQGTRPRIAVWRSLYSSAADFAWVLATVVALALFGGALSTSGRATIVVVAAVVLGLGIAQLWGVHRASFAAGVHKHRISVETTAPMEKMWPVVRDIGSIARYMPSLASSEVIDNKEPGVGAVRQCVNRAGKGWSEECTTFDPSGSFALRFRSEDENFPFPASAMAGGWAVNEGPAKYGSTVTVWWELTPHPRWLSLLILPALAKQVDREIPRVISRMAVAATGRATVVR
;
A
#
# COMPACT_ATOMS: atom_id res chain seq x y z
N MET A 1 12.20 13.91 15.59
CA MET A 1 12.74 14.46 14.33
C MET A 1 12.05 13.76 13.15
N ILE A 2 11.04 14.39 12.52
CA ILE A 2 10.21 13.74 11.47
C ILE A 2 10.95 13.90 10.12
N ARG A 3 11.62 12.84 9.67
CA ARG A 3 12.30 12.80 8.35
C ARG A 3 11.27 12.95 7.22
N ASN A 4 11.67 13.69 6.18
CA ASN A 4 10.93 13.92 4.92
C ASN A 4 10.28 12.64 4.39
N GLN A 5 8.98 12.68 4.13
CA GLN A 5 8.28 11.58 3.48
C GLN A 5 8.81 11.39 2.05
N PRO A 6 9.00 10.15 1.57
CA PRO A 6 9.40 9.89 0.20
C PRO A 6 8.42 10.52 -0.78
N THR A 7 8.92 11.17 -1.83
CA THR A 7 8.09 11.90 -2.79
C THR A 7 7.27 10.92 -3.64
N THR A 8 5.94 10.98 -3.53
CA THR A 8 5.03 10.16 -4.35
C THR A 8 4.80 10.75 -5.75
N THR A 9 5.39 11.91 -6.04
CA THR A 9 5.22 12.66 -7.29
C THR A 9 5.52 11.83 -8.55
N PRO A 10 6.61 11.04 -8.61
CA PRO A 10 6.90 10.26 -9.82
C PRO A 10 5.82 9.21 -10.10
N LEU A 11 5.41 8.46 -9.08
CA LEU A 11 4.34 7.46 -9.21
C LEU A 11 3.03 8.11 -9.66
N ARG A 12 2.69 9.26 -9.06
CA ARG A 12 1.47 10.00 -9.43
C ARG A 12 1.46 10.41 -10.90
N ARG A 13 2.59 10.96 -11.38
CA ARG A 13 2.72 11.37 -12.78
C ARG A 13 2.55 10.19 -13.72
N THR A 14 3.22 9.07 -13.45
CA THR A 14 3.12 7.89 -14.33
C THR A 14 1.70 7.31 -14.35
N LEU A 15 1.01 7.23 -13.22
CA LEU A 15 -0.40 6.79 -13.17
C LEU A 15 -1.30 7.67 -14.04
N LEU A 16 -1.13 9.01 -13.96
CA LEU A 16 -1.93 9.95 -14.75
C LEU A 16 -1.57 9.92 -16.24
N THR A 17 -0.29 9.73 -16.58
CA THR A 17 0.15 9.54 -17.97
C THR A 17 -0.43 8.25 -18.56
N ASN A 18 -0.41 7.14 -17.80
CA ASN A 18 -1.02 5.89 -18.24
C ASN A 18 -2.55 6.03 -18.40
N ALA A 19 -3.20 6.74 -17.47
CA ALA A 19 -4.62 7.04 -17.60
C ALA A 19 -4.95 7.84 -18.86
N ALA A 20 -4.16 8.88 -19.16
CA ALA A 20 -4.36 9.70 -20.35
C ALA A 20 -4.18 8.87 -21.64
N PHE A 21 -3.15 8.03 -21.70
CA PHE A 21 -2.90 7.14 -22.83
C PHE A 21 -4.03 6.11 -23.03
N SER A 22 -4.46 5.47 -21.93
CA SER A 22 -5.55 4.51 -21.92
C SER A 22 -6.89 5.15 -22.34
N LEU A 23 -7.19 6.35 -21.84
CA LEU A 23 -8.39 7.10 -22.20
C LEU A 23 -8.37 7.55 -23.66
N GLY A 24 -7.24 8.05 -24.17
CA GLY A 24 -7.08 8.40 -25.58
C GLY A 24 -7.32 7.19 -26.48
N SER A 25 -6.76 6.04 -26.12
CA SER A 25 -6.96 4.77 -26.84
C SER A 25 -8.43 4.33 -26.80
N ALA A 26 -9.09 4.45 -25.65
CA ALA A 26 -10.52 4.15 -25.50
C ALA A 26 -11.40 5.02 -26.42
N VAL A 27 -11.13 6.33 -26.48
CA VAL A 27 -11.85 7.28 -27.35
C VAL A 27 -11.72 6.89 -28.81
N VAL A 28 -10.51 6.56 -29.28
CA VAL A 28 -10.28 6.14 -30.67
C VAL A 28 -11.06 4.85 -31.01
N LEU A 29 -11.02 3.84 -30.13
CA LEU A 29 -11.73 2.58 -30.35
C LEU A 29 -13.25 2.75 -30.38
N ILE A 30 -13.81 3.61 -29.51
CA ILE A 30 -15.26 3.82 -29.41
C ILE A 30 -15.77 4.71 -30.53
N ALA A 31 -15.08 5.82 -30.82
CA ALA A 31 -15.54 6.86 -31.73
C ALA A 31 -15.19 6.58 -33.20
N ALA A 32 -14.06 5.92 -33.47
CA ALA A 32 -13.55 5.70 -34.82
C ALA A 32 -13.18 4.23 -35.10
N PRO A 33 -14.09 3.25 -34.89
CA PRO A 33 -13.77 1.83 -35.10
C PRO A 33 -13.40 1.50 -36.56
N THR A 34 -13.95 2.23 -37.54
CA THR A 34 -13.60 2.04 -38.97
C THR A 34 -12.13 2.40 -39.25
N LEU A 35 -11.65 3.51 -38.69
CA LEU A 35 -10.23 3.90 -38.79
C LEU A 35 -9.32 2.83 -38.20
N VAL A 36 -9.73 2.21 -37.08
CA VAL A 36 -8.97 1.13 -36.45
C VAL A 36 -8.99 -0.14 -37.30
N ASN A 37 -10.13 -0.52 -37.87
CA ASN A 37 -10.23 -1.64 -38.82
C ASN A 37 -9.27 -1.45 -40.01
N GLU A 38 -9.31 -0.29 -40.66
CA GLU A 38 -8.45 0.04 -41.81
C GLU A 38 -6.97 0.02 -41.42
N LEU A 39 -6.62 0.64 -40.29
CA LEU A 39 -5.25 0.66 -39.80
C LEU A 39 -4.72 -0.75 -39.50
N LEU A 40 -5.55 -1.59 -38.89
CA LEU A 40 -5.21 -2.97 -38.53
C LEU A 40 -5.28 -3.95 -39.72
N GLY A 41 -6.01 -3.61 -40.78
CA GLY A 41 -6.27 -4.50 -41.92
C GLY A 41 -7.21 -5.66 -41.59
N ILE A 42 -8.08 -5.50 -40.58
CA ILE A 42 -9.04 -6.52 -40.16
C ILE A 42 -10.46 -5.98 -40.25
N ASN A 43 -11.44 -6.89 -40.33
CA ASN A 43 -12.87 -6.56 -40.31
C ASN A 43 -13.49 -7.08 -39.02
N ALA A 44 -13.11 -6.51 -37.88
CA ALA A 44 -13.68 -6.89 -36.59
C ALA A 44 -15.05 -6.20 -36.38
N PRO A 45 -16.02 -6.88 -35.74
CA PRO A 45 -17.31 -6.30 -35.45
C PRO A 45 -17.17 -5.15 -34.43
N ARG A 46 -17.99 -4.11 -34.58
CA ARG A 46 -17.97 -2.90 -33.72
C ARG A 46 -18.03 -3.22 -32.23
N SER A 47 -18.70 -4.30 -31.84
CA SER A 47 -18.80 -4.74 -30.44
C SER A 47 -17.45 -5.02 -29.80
N VAL A 48 -16.48 -5.58 -30.53
CA VAL A 48 -15.12 -5.85 -30.02
C VAL A 48 -14.43 -4.56 -29.62
N TYR A 49 -14.46 -3.55 -30.50
CA TYR A 49 -13.88 -2.22 -30.22
C TYR A 49 -14.57 -1.53 -29.04
N LEU A 50 -15.90 -1.63 -28.94
CA LEU A 50 -16.65 -1.06 -27.82
C LEU A 50 -16.27 -1.73 -26.49
N VAL A 51 -16.21 -3.06 -26.45
CA VAL A 51 -15.85 -3.79 -25.22
C VAL A 51 -14.44 -3.42 -24.76
N VAL A 52 -13.47 -3.44 -25.67
CA VAL A 52 -12.08 -3.06 -25.36
C VAL A 52 -11.99 -1.59 -24.94
N GLY A 53 -12.64 -0.69 -25.69
CA GLY A 53 -12.64 0.74 -25.39
C GLY A 53 -13.28 1.06 -24.04
N ILE A 54 -14.43 0.46 -23.71
CA ILE A 54 -15.08 0.63 -22.40
C ILE A 54 -14.17 0.09 -21.28
N GLY A 55 -13.54 -1.07 -21.48
CA GLY A 55 -12.58 -1.62 -20.53
C GLY A 55 -11.41 -0.67 -20.25
N LEU A 56 -10.82 -0.10 -21.30
CA LEU A 56 -9.76 0.91 -21.19
C LEU A 56 -10.22 2.20 -20.50
N ALA A 57 -11.47 2.65 -20.75
CA ALA A 57 -12.02 3.81 -20.08
C ALA A 57 -12.21 3.59 -18.57
N ILE A 58 -12.70 2.41 -18.17
CA ILE A 58 -12.83 2.02 -16.76
C ILE A 58 -11.44 1.95 -16.11
N PHE A 59 -10.47 1.34 -16.78
CA PHE A 59 -9.09 1.26 -16.30
C PHE A 59 -8.48 2.66 -16.11
N ALA A 60 -8.64 3.55 -17.09
CA ALA A 60 -8.19 4.94 -17.01
C ALA A 60 -8.85 5.69 -15.84
N ALA A 61 -10.15 5.50 -15.61
CA ALA A 61 -10.86 6.12 -14.50
C ALA A 61 -10.30 5.67 -13.13
N ASP A 62 -10.00 4.37 -12.97
CA ASP A 62 -9.35 3.87 -11.75
C ASP A 62 -7.94 4.46 -11.57
N LEU A 63 -7.14 4.56 -12.64
CA LEU A 63 -5.82 5.19 -12.59
C LEU A 63 -5.90 6.69 -12.21
N ILE A 64 -6.87 7.45 -12.75
CA ILE A 64 -7.10 8.85 -12.36
C ILE A 64 -7.46 8.94 -10.89
N HIS A 65 -8.38 8.09 -10.43
CA HIS A 65 -8.76 8.05 -9.02
C HIS A 65 -7.58 7.73 -8.11
N GLN A 66 -6.74 6.76 -8.48
CA GLN A 66 -5.51 6.44 -7.75
C GLN A 66 -4.52 7.62 -7.76
N GLY A 67 -4.29 8.22 -8.92
CA GLY A 67 -3.36 9.33 -9.14
C GLY A 67 -3.83 10.68 -8.60
N THR A 68 -5.08 10.82 -8.16
CA THR A 68 -5.61 12.06 -7.58
C THR A 68 -5.69 12.02 -6.05
N ARG A 69 -5.77 10.84 -5.43
CA ARG A 69 -5.89 10.67 -3.98
C ARG A 69 -4.71 11.24 -3.17
N PRO A 70 -4.95 11.85 -1.99
CA PRO A 70 -3.87 12.37 -1.13
C PRO A 70 -2.85 11.31 -0.72
N ARG A 71 -3.30 10.08 -0.46
CA ARG A 71 -2.46 8.91 -0.18
C ARG A 71 -2.62 7.87 -1.28
N ILE A 72 -1.53 7.53 -1.95
CA ILE A 72 -1.52 6.48 -2.98
C ILE A 72 -1.42 5.13 -2.30
N ALA A 73 -2.39 4.26 -2.56
CA ALA A 73 -2.34 2.89 -2.08
C ALA A 73 -1.41 2.07 -3.00
N VAL A 74 -0.17 1.85 -2.55
CA VAL A 74 0.90 1.19 -3.32
C VAL A 74 0.45 -0.13 -3.96
N TRP A 75 -0.35 -0.93 -3.26
CA TRP A 75 -0.85 -2.21 -3.78
C TRP A 75 -1.70 -2.06 -5.04
N ARG A 76 -2.45 -0.96 -5.19
CA ARG A 76 -3.27 -0.72 -6.38
C ARG A 76 -2.40 -0.38 -7.59
N SER A 77 -1.34 0.39 -7.37
CA SER A 77 -0.38 0.71 -8.44
C SER A 77 0.34 -0.52 -8.97
N LEU A 78 0.61 -1.51 -8.11
CA LEU A 78 1.19 -2.80 -8.51
C LEU A 78 0.22 -3.64 -9.34
N TYR A 79 -1.06 -3.69 -8.95
CA TYR A 79 -2.09 -4.35 -9.77
C TYR A 79 -2.19 -3.67 -11.15
N SER A 80 -2.17 -2.34 -11.20
CA SER A 80 -2.16 -1.61 -12.48
C SER A 80 -0.96 -1.97 -13.35
N SER A 81 0.26 -2.01 -12.79
CA SER A 81 1.45 -2.46 -13.52
C SER A 81 1.33 -3.92 -13.98
N ALA A 82 0.74 -4.81 -13.17
CA ALA A 82 0.52 -6.20 -13.56
C ALA A 82 -0.47 -6.30 -14.73
N ALA A 83 -1.53 -5.48 -14.74
CA ALA A 83 -2.46 -5.38 -15.86
C ALA A 83 -1.76 -4.87 -17.14
N ASP A 84 -0.88 -3.87 -17.04
CA ASP A 84 -0.07 -3.37 -18.16
C ASP A 84 0.80 -4.50 -18.75
N PHE A 85 1.48 -5.29 -17.91
CA PHE A 85 2.29 -6.41 -18.40
C PHE A 85 1.45 -7.55 -18.97
N ALA A 86 0.29 -7.84 -18.38
CA ALA A 86 -0.64 -8.82 -18.93
C ALA A 86 -1.13 -8.40 -20.32
N TRP A 87 -1.39 -7.10 -20.54
CA TRP A 87 -1.74 -6.55 -21.84
C TRP A 87 -0.61 -6.70 -22.87
N VAL A 88 0.63 -6.39 -22.48
CA VAL A 88 1.81 -6.57 -23.35
C VAL A 88 2.00 -8.05 -23.72
N LEU A 89 1.88 -8.97 -22.75
CA LEU A 89 1.97 -10.41 -23.01
C LEU A 89 0.87 -10.88 -23.95
N ALA A 90 -0.38 -10.45 -23.72
CA ALA A 90 -1.50 -10.76 -24.60
C ALA A 90 -1.26 -10.22 -26.02
N THR A 91 -0.62 -9.06 -26.16
CA THR A 91 -0.25 -8.49 -27.45
C THR A 91 0.79 -9.34 -28.17
N VAL A 92 1.82 -9.83 -27.47
CA VAL A 92 2.84 -10.73 -28.05
C VAL A 92 2.18 -12.03 -28.53
N VAL A 93 1.32 -12.63 -27.71
CA VAL A 93 0.60 -13.86 -28.08
C VAL A 93 -0.32 -13.62 -29.28
N ALA A 94 -1.05 -12.51 -29.31
CA ALA A 94 -1.93 -12.16 -30.42
C ALA A 94 -1.16 -11.95 -31.73
N LEU A 95 0.00 -11.28 -31.70
CA LEU A 95 0.86 -11.11 -32.86
C LEU A 95 1.46 -12.44 -33.35
N ALA A 96 1.80 -13.36 -32.45
CA ALA A 96 2.31 -14.67 -32.83
C ALA A 96 1.24 -15.54 -33.51
N LEU A 97 0.00 -15.50 -33.01
CA LEU A 97 -1.09 -16.33 -33.53
C LEU A 97 -1.80 -15.72 -34.74
N PHE A 98 -1.95 -14.40 -34.78
CA PHE A 98 -2.78 -13.67 -35.75
C PHE A 98 -2.01 -12.64 -36.57
N GLY A 99 -0.68 -12.58 -36.45
CA GLY A 99 0.15 -11.60 -37.15
C GLY A 99 0.01 -11.62 -38.67
N GLY A 100 -0.31 -12.78 -39.26
CA GLY A 100 -0.56 -12.90 -40.71
C GLY A 100 -1.89 -12.29 -41.17
N ALA A 101 -2.85 -12.09 -40.27
CA ALA A 101 -4.14 -11.45 -40.57
C ALA A 101 -4.10 -9.92 -40.47
N LEU A 102 -3.01 -9.35 -39.94
CA LEU A 102 -2.84 -7.92 -39.73
C LEU A 102 -2.08 -7.28 -40.89
N SER A 103 -2.45 -6.04 -41.23
CA SER A 103 -1.65 -5.22 -42.13
C SER A 103 -0.27 -4.90 -41.52
N THR A 104 0.68 -4.47 -42.35
CA THR A 104 2.01 -4.04 -41.86
C THR A 104 1.92 -2.82 -40.94
N SER A 105 1.06 -1.84 -41.26
CA SER A 105 0.78 -0.70 -40.39
C SER A 105 0.14 -1.15 -39.07
N GLY A 106 -0.80 -2.09 -39.12
CA GLY A 106 -1.48 -2.62 -37.94
C GLY A 106 -0.53 -3.29 -36.95
N ARG A 107 0.37 -4.14 -37.47
CA ARG A 107 1.44 -4.76 -36.65
C ARG A 107 2.33 -3.71 -36.00
N ALA A 108 2.78 -2.72 -36.78
CA ALA A 108 3.61 -1.64 -36.25
C ALA A 108 2.89 -0.84 -35.15
N THR A 109 1.62 -0.47 -35.36
CA THR A 109 0.81 0.24 -34.36
C THR A 109 0.67 -0.57 -33.07
N ILE A 110 0.33 -1.86 -33.17
CA ILE A 110 0.19 -2.74 -32.01
C ILE A 110 1.50 -2.84 -31.22
N VAL A 111 2.64 -2.98 -31.90
CA VAL A 111 3.97 -3.02 -31.26
C VAL A 111 4.28 -1.69 -30.55
N VAL A 112 4.00 -0.54 -31.18
CA VAL A 112 4.22 0.78 -30.57
C VAL A 112 3.35 0.96 -29.33
N VAL A 113 2.07 0.60 -29.39
CA VAL A 113 1.17 0.67 -28.22
C VAL A 113 1.68 -0.23 -27.10
N ALA A 114 2.08 -1.47 -27.40
CA ALA A 114 2.64 -2.38 -26.41
C ALA A 114 3.93 -1.84 -25.77
N ALA A 115 4.80 -1.22 -26.56
CA ALA A 115 6.03 -0.60 -26.04
C ALA A 115 5.75 0.58 -25.09
N VAL A 116 4.76 1.42 -25.42
CA VAL A 116 4.32 2.52 -24.55
C VAL A 116 3.74 1.98 -23.25
N VAL A 117 2.83 0.99 -23.32
CA VAL A 117 2.23 0.35 -22.13
C VAL A 117 3.30 -0.31 -21.26
N LEU A 118 4.26 -1.02 -21.87
CA LEU A 118 5.40 -1.60 -21.15
C LEU A 118 6.22 -0.53 -20.42
N GLY A 119 6.55 0.57 -21.12
CA GLY A 119 7.29 1.69 -20.55
C GLY A 119 6.57 2.33 -19.36
N LEU A 120 5.25 2.52 -19.46
CA LEU A 120 4.41 3.02 -18.37
C LEU A 120 4.36 2.05 -17.18
N GLY A 121 4.18 0.75 -17.44
CA GLY A 121 4.21 -0.29 -16.43
C GLY A 121 5.53 -0.33 -15.65
N ILE A 122 6.67 -0.26 -16.35
CA ILE A 122 8.01 -0.16 -15.75
C ILE A 122 8.17 1.12 -14.94
N ALA A 123 7.76 2.27 -15.49
CA ALA A 123 7.86 3.56 -14.79
C ALA A 123 6.97 3.60 -13.53
N GLN A 124 5.82 2.93 -13.53
CA GLN A 124 4.97 2.75 -12.34
C GLN A 124 5.67 1.92 -11.28
N LEU A 125 6.29 0.78 -11.65
CA LEU A 125 7.08 -0.03 -10.71
C LEU A 125 8.25 0.76 -10.12
N TRP A 126 8.95 1.54 -10.94
CA TRP A 126 10.02 2.41 -10.47
C TRP A 126 9.50 3.48 -9.50
N GLY A 127 8.34 4.08 -9.79
CA GLY A 127 7.65 5.02 -8.91
C GLY A 127 7.25 4.39 -7.57
N VAL A 128 6.72 3.16 -7.59
CA VAL A 128 6.41 2.37 -6.39
C VAL A 128 7.66 2.09 -5.58
N HIS A 129 8.73 1.64 -6.22
CA HIS A 129 10.00 1.36 -5.56
C HIS A 129 10.54 2.63 -4.88
N ARG A 130 10.56 3.77 -5.56
CA ARG A 130 11.02 5.05 -5.00
C ARG A 130 10.13 5.57 -3.86
N ALA A 131 8.81 5.38 -3.96
CA ALA A 131 7.88 5.78 -2.91
C ALA A 131 7.99 4.87 -1.67
N SER A 132 8.34 3.60 -1.87
CA SER A 132 8.34 2.57 -0.81
C SER A 132 9.72 2.32 -0.20
N PHE A 133 10.81 2.62 -0.91
CA PHE A 133 12.20 2.39 -0.50
C PHE A 133 12.98 3.70 -0.45
N ALA A 134 13.05 4.28 0.74
CA ALA A 134 14.06 5.29 1.04
C ALA A 134 15.19 4.61 1.82
N ALA A 135 16.41 4.58 1.25
CA ALA A 135 17.61 4.01 1.87
C ALA A 135 17.50 2.51 2.29
N GLY A 136 16.80 1.68 1.51
CA GLY A 136 16.69 0.24 1.78
C GLY A 136 15.74 -0.16 2.91
N VAL A 137 15.02 0.80 3.48
CA VAL A 137 14.05 0.61 4.55
C VAL A 137 12.66 0.97 4.03
N HIS A 138 11.71 0.06 4.22
CA HIS A 138 10.30 0.33 3.95
C HIS A 138 9.67 0.99 5.16
N LYS A 139 9.07 2.17 4.97
CA LYS A 139 8.38 2.90 6.04
C LYS A 139 6.91 3.00 5.74
N HIS A 140 6.08 2.70 6.73
CA HIS A 140 4.64 2.91 6.66
C HIS A 140 4.16 3.62 7.91
N ARG A 141 3.16 4.49 7.74
CA ARG A 141 2.62 5.32 8.80
C ARG A 141 1.12 5.46 8.66
N ILE A 142 0.41 5.21 9.73
CA ILE A 142 -1.03 5.44 9.86
C ILE A 142 -1.23 6.47 10.96
N SER A 143 -2.01 7.50 10.68
CA SER A 143 -2.47 8.47 11.68
C SER A 143 -3.99 8.48 11.66
N VAL A 144 -4.59 8.39 12.85
CA VAL A 144 -6.04 8.33 13.07
C VAL A 144 -6.43 9.39 14.08
N GLU A 145 -7.43 10.18 13.72
CA GLU A 145 -8.01 11.21 14.59
C GLU A 145 -9.10 10.61 15.48
N THR A 146 -9.04 10.89 16.78
CA THR A 146 -9.98 10.35 17.77
C THR A 146 -10.58 11.46 18.62
N THR A 147 -11.77 11.21 19.17
CA THR A 147 -12.41 12.14 20.11
C THR A 147 -11.86 12.01 21.54
N ALA A 148 -11.05 10.98 21.82
CA ALA A 148 -10.45 10.80 23.14
C ALA A 148 -9.34 11.83 23.37
N PRO A 149 -9.35 12.57 24.49
CA PRO A 149 -8.26 13.46 24.85
C PRO A 149 -6.94 12.69 24.99
N MET A 150 -5.84 13.33 24.61
CA MET A 150 -4.49 12.75 24.69
C MET A 150 -4.19 12.17 26.08
N GLU A 151 -4.54 12.90 27.15
CA GLU A 151 -4.35 12.50 28.55
C GLU A 151 -5.02 11.17 28.91
N LYS A 152 -6.15 10.85 28.27
CA LYS A 152 -6.88 9.59 28.47
C LYS A 152 -6.42 8.50 27.51
N MET A 153 -6.05 8.90 26.29
CA MET A 153 -5.59 7.97 25.26
C MET A 153 -4.21 7.39 25.59
N TRP A 154 -3.29 8.22 26.04
CA TRP A 154 -1.90 7.81 26.24
C TRP A 154 -1.73 6.68 27.27
N PRO A 155 -2.39 6.68 28.45
CA PRO A 155 -2.35 5.56 29.38
C PRO A 155 -2.77 4.22 28.74
N VAL A 156 -3.73 4.23 27.82
CA VAL A 156 -4.18 3.03 27.09
C VAL A 156 -3.15 2.59 26.04
N VAL A 157 -2.59 3.54 25.30
CA VAL A 157 -1.62 3.24 24.22
C VAL A 157 -0.26 2.79 24.79
N ARG A 158 0.20 3.41 25.89
CA ARG A 158 1.51 3.14 26.50
C ARG A 158 1.57 1.80 27.24
N ASP A 159 0.43 1.19 27.54
CA ASP A 159 0.35 -0.17 28.08
C ASP A 159 0.69 -1.17 26.98
N ILE A 160 1.98 -1.27 26.67
CA ILE A 160 2.49 -2.15 25.63
C ILE A 160 2.14 -3.61 25.95
N GLY A 161 2.09 -4.01 27.23
CA GLY A 161 1.69 -5.36 27.62
C GLY A 161 0.30 -5.68 27.12
N SER A 162 -0.68 -4.80 27.30
CA SER A 162 -2.09 -5.16 27.08
C SER A 162 -2.63 -4.99 25.66
N ILE A 163 -1.80 -4.79 24.62
CA ILE A 163 -2.31 -4.49 23.26
C ILE A 163 -3.23 -5.58 22.68
N ALA A 164 -3.07 -6.84 23.10
CA ALA A 164 -3.92 -7.96 22.67
C ALA A 164 -5.40 -7.77 23.04
N ARG A 165 -5.73 -6.93 24.04
CA ARG A 165 -7.12 -6.55 24.37
C ARG A 165 -7.81 -5.82 23.22
N TYR A 166 -7.04 -5.12 22.38
CA TYR A 166 -7.55 -4.25 21.32
C TYR A 166 -7.33 -4.85 19.93
N MET A 167 -6.29 -5.66 19.73
CA MET A 167 -5.86 -6.21 18.45
C MET A 167 -6.33 -7.68 18.26
N PRO A 168 -7.38 -7.96 17.46
CA PRO A 168 -7.94 -9.31 17.31
C PRO A 168 -6.97 -10.38 16.82
N SER A 169 -5.98 -9.97 16.03
CA SER A 169 -4.99 -10.85 15.41
C SER A 169 -4.00 -11.42 16.42
N LEU A 170 -3.87 -10.81 17.60
CA LEU A 170 -3.08 -11.31 18.72
C LEU A 170 -3.91 -12.25 19.60
N ALA A 171 -3.28 -13.35 20.00
CA ALA A 171 -3.77 -14.24 21.05
C ALA A 171 -3.32 -13.74 22.42
N SER A 172 -2.06 -13.32 22.54
CA SER A 172 -1.50 -12.73 23.76
C SER A 172 -0.46 -11.66 23.44
N SER A 173 -0.22 -10.83 24.43
CA SER A 173 0.81 -9.80 24.47
C SER A 173 1.10 -9.55 25.94
N GLU A 174 2.35 -9.65 26.35
CA GLU A 174 2.75 -9.51 27.76
C GLU A 174 4.16 -8.92 27.83
N VAL A 175 4.43 -8.06 28.82
CA VAL A 175 5.81 -7.62 29.12
C VAL A 175 6.47 -8.71 29.97
N ILE A 176 7.61 -9.21 29.50
CA ILE A 176 8.37 -10.25 30.20
C ILE A 176 9.34 -9.63 31.22
N ASP A 177 9.85 -10.47 32.11
CA ASP A 177 10.82 -10.12 33.18
C ASP A 177 10.29 -9.10 34.21
N ASN A 178 8.97 -8.99 34.37
CA ASN A 178 8.30 -8.08 35.32
C ASN A 178 8.75 -6.62 35.24
N LYS A 179 9.19 -6.17 34.05
CA LYS A 179 9.56 -4.77 33.84
C LYS A 179 8.32 -3.91 33.63
N GLU A 180 8.34 -2.72 34.21
CA GLU A 180 7.38 -1.67 33.83
C GLU A 180 7.59 -1.25 32.36
N PRO A 181 6.54 -0.82 31.64
CA PRO A 181 6.69 -0.26 30.30
C PRO A 181 7.71 0.89 30.28
N GLY A 182 8.78 0.73 29.49
CA GLY A 182 9.89 1.69 29.41
C GLY A 182 11.04 1.18 28.56
N VAL A 183 12.11 1.97 28.44
CA VAL A 183 13.30 1.57 27.65
C VAL A 183 13.90 0.27 28.21
N GLY A 184 14.15 -0.69 27.33
CA GLY A 184 14.65 -2.03 27.66
C GLY A 184 13.60 -3.01 28.19
N ALA A 185 12.33 -2.61 28.27
CA ALA A 185 11.22 -3.54 28.47
C ALA A 185 11.04 -4.39 27.20
N VAL A 186 10.84 -5.70 27.37
CA VAL A 186 10.59 -6.62 26.26
C VAL A 186 9.16 -7.12 26.35
N ARG A 187 8.45 -7.05 25.24
CA ARG A 187 7.10 -7.56 25.06
C ARG A 187 7.13 -8.82 24.23
N GLN A 188 6.50 -9.89 24.71
CA GLN A 188 6.24 -11.10 23.94
C GLN A 188 4.84 -11.06 23.36
N CYS A 189 4.74 -11.20 22.04
CA CYS A 189 3.48 -11.30 21.31
C CYS A 189 3.30 -12.72 20.78
N VAL A 190 2.05 -13.20 20.72
CA VAL A 190 1.68 -14.45 20.05
C VAL A 190 0.43 -14.21 19.23
N ASN A 191 0.42 -14.62 17.97
CA ASN A 191 -0.78 -14.55 17.14
C ASN A 191 -1.69 -15.77 17.34
N ARG A 192 -2.91 -15.70 16.79
CA ARG A 192 -3.87 -16.83 16.87
C ARG A 192 -3.45 -18.10 16.14
N ALA A 193 -2.42 -18.05 15.30
CA ALA A 193 -1.81 -19.23 14.67
C ALA A 193 -0.64 -19.81 15.50
N GLY A 194 -0.44 -19.34 16.73
CA GLY A 194 0.61 -19.81 17.63
C GLY A 194 2.02 -19.29 17.31
N LYS A 195 2.18 -18.42 16.32
CA LYS A 195 3.49 -17.82 16.01
C LYS A 195 3.76 -16.66 16.96
N GLY A 196 4.91 -16.71 17.64
CA GLY A 196 5.35 -15.70 18.58
C GLY A 196 6.50 -14.83 18.05
N TRP A 197 6.65 -13.65 18.62
CA TRP A 197 7.80 -12.77 18.41
C TRP A 197 7.98 -11.85 19.62
N SER A 198 9.20 -11.37 19.84
CA SER A 198 9.50 -10.40 20.89
C SER A 198 9.80 -9.01 20.32
N GLU A 199 9.47 -7.99 21.10
CA GLU A 199 9.66 -6.58 20.77
C GLU A 199 10.31 -5.87 21.96
N GLU A 200 11.45 -5.22 21.76
CA GLU A 200 12.16 -4.46 22.78
C GLU A 200 11.85 -2.97 22.66
N CYS A 201 11.46 -2.32 23.74
CA CYS A 201 11.25 -0.88 23.75
C CYS A 201 12.59 -0.14 23.73
N THR A 202 12.89 0.52 22.61
CA THR A 202 14.15 1.25 22.41
C THR A 202 14.06 2.71 22.81
N THR A 203 12.86 3.29 22.73
CA THR A 203 12.62 4.67 23.17
C THR A 203 11.27 4.74 23.87
N PHE A 204 11.20 5.48 24.96
CA PHE A 204 9.95 5.72 25.69
C PHE A 204 9.92 7.17 26.15
N ASP A 205 8.94 7.91 25.65
CA ASP A 205 8.68 9.29 25.99
C ASP A 205 7.35 9.35 26.77
N PRO A 206 7.41 9.60 28.09
CA PRO A 206 6.21 9.68 28.92
C PRO A 206 5.20 10.73 28.44
N SER A 207 5.62 11.70 27.63
CA SER A 207 4.75 12.73 27.09
C SER A 207 3.85 12.24 25.96
N GLY A 208 4.10 11.08 25.33
CA GLY A 208 3.15 10.56 24.34
C GLY A 208 3.69 9.63 23.27
N SER A 209 4.93 9.13 23.34
CA SER A 209 5.43 8.24 22.27
C SER A 209 6.36 7.14 22.76
N PHE A 210 6.42 6.03 22.01
CA PHE A 210 7.42 4.99 22.21
C PHE A 210 7.80 4.34 20.87
N ALA A 211 8.97 3.71 20.84
CA ALA A 211 9.43 2.88 19.73
C ALA A 211 9.86 1.50 20.23
N LEU A 212 9.65 0.51 19.39
CA LEU A 212 9.95 -0.89 19.60
C LEU A 212 10.87 -1.38 18.46
N ARG A 213 11.90 -2.14 18.82
CA ARG A 213 12.69 -2.97 17.90
C ARG A 213 12.16 -4.39 17.98
N PHE A 214 11.75 -4.94 16.85
CA PHE A 214 11.39 -6.35 16.77
C PHE A 214 12.67 -7.16 16.78
N ARG A 215 12.70 -8.25 17.56
CA ARG A 215 13.83 -9.17 17.61
C ARG A 215 13.78 -10.10 16.41
N SER A 216 14.05 -9.56 15.23
CA SER A 216 14.03 -10.30 13.96
C SER A 216 15.15 -11.34 13.84
N GLU A 217 16.13 -11.29 14.75
CA GLU A 217 17.18 -12.29 14.93
C GLU A 217 16.71 -13.62 15.55
N ASP A 218 15.50 -13.67 16.14
CA ASP A 218 14.98 -14.89 16.76
C ASP A 218 14.64 -15.93 15.69
N GLU A 219 14.99 -17.21 15.93
CA GLU A 219 14.86 -18.30 14.94
C GLU A 219 13.46 -18.46 14.35
N ASN A 220 12.42 -18.13 15.13
CA ASN A 220 11.02 -18.31 14.76
C ASN A 220 10.31 -17.00 14.38
N PHE A 221 11.06 -15.94 14.04
CA PHE A 221 10.47 -14.66 13.69
C PHE A 221 9.52 -14.80 12.47
N PRO A 222 8.22 -14.49 12.62
CA PRO A 222 7.21 -14.89 11.62
C PRO A 222 7.13 -13.94 10.42
N PHE A 223 7.84 -12.80 10.46
CA PHE A 223 7.78 -11.79 9.42
C PHE A 223 8.99 -11.89 8.48
N PRO A 224 8.81 -11.70 7.17
CA PRO A 224 9.87 -11.79 6.17
C PRO A 224 10.75 -10.51 6.15
N ALA A 225 11.37 -10.20 7.28
CA ALA A 225 12.20 -9.01 7.45
C ALA A 225 13.47 -9.35 8.24
N SER A 226 14.61 -8.81 7.78
CA SER A 226 15.90 -8.94 8.48
C SER A 226 16.09 -7.92 9.60
N ALA A 227 15.30 -6.84 9.57
CA ALA A 227 15.23 -5.83 10.60
C ALA A 227 13.82 -5.23 10.57
N MET A 228 13.24 -5.02 11.75
CA MET A 228 11.94 -4.37 11.87
C MET A 228 11.89 -3.53 13.14
N ALA A 229 11.35 -2.33 13.01
CA ALA A 229 11.08 -1.41 14.10
C ALA A 229 9.69 -0.82 13.91
N GLY A 230 9.07 -0.37 14.99
CA GLY A 230 7.81 0.34 14.92
C GLY A 230 7.61 1.20 16.14
N GLY A 231 6.51 1.92 16.18
CA GLY A 231 6.23 2.77 17.31
C GLY A 231 4.86 3.41 17.25
N TRP A 232 4.52 4.03 18.37
CA TRP A 232 3.26 4.72 18.59
C TRP A 232 3.55 6.14 19.06
N ALA A 233 2.73 7.09 18.63
CA ALA A 233 2.76 8.45 19.11
C ALA A 233 1.32 8.96 19.25
N VAL A 234 0.99 9.54 20.39
CA VAL A 234 -0.28 10.22 20.65
C VAL A 234 0.06 11.70 20.81
N ASN A 235 -0.57 12.53 19.98
CA ASN A 235 -0.43 13.98 20.05
C ASN A 235 -1.81 14.59 20.26
N GLU A 236 -1.84 15.85 20.69
CA GLU A 236 -3.08 16.64 20.71
C GLU A 236 -3.70 16.67 19.30
N GLY A 237 -5.03 16.60 19.26
CA GLY A 237 -5.79 16.68 18.03
C GLY A 237 -5.97 18.14 17.58
N PRO A 238 -6.27 18.38 16.29
CA PRO A 238 -6.87 19.64 15.86
C PRO A 238 -8.11 19.96 16.71
N ALA A 239 -8.51 21.23 16.86
CA ALA A 239 -9.57 21.68 17.77
C ALA A 239 -10.92 20.92 17.73
N LYS A 240 -11.22 20.18 16.64
CA LYS A 240 -12.42 19.33 16.51
C LYS A 240 -12.25 17.91 17.06
N TYR A 241 -11.05 17.52 17.46
CA TYR A 241 -10.63 16.17 17.85
C TYR A 241 -9.86 16.21 19.17
N GLY A 242 -9.94 15.12 19.94
CA GLY A 242 -9.24 15.02 21.23
C GLY A 242 -7.76 14.68 21.08
N SER A 243 -7.43 13.76 20.16
CA SER A 243 -6.05 13.34 19.92
C SER A 243 -5.85 12.77 18.52
N THR A 244 -4.59 12.79 18.07
CA THR A 244 -4.12 12.08 16.88
C THR A 244 -3.21 10.94 17.30
N VAL A 245 -3.62 9.70 17.03
CA VAL A 245 -2.81 8.50 17.28
C VAL A 245 -2.10 8.11 15.99
N THR A 246 -0.78 8.04 16.04
CA THR A 246 0.08 7.66 14.93
C THR A 246 0.79 6.35 15.24
N VAL A 247 0.68 5.39 14.33
CA VAL A 247 1.43 4.14 14.35
C VAL A 247 2.32 4.11 13.13
N TRP A 248 3.56 3.69 13.32
CA TRP A 248 4.53 3.57 12.23
C TRP A 248 5.36 2.31 12.37
N TRP A 249 5.86 1.84 11.23
CA TRP A 249 6.82 0.74 11.17
C TRP A 249 7.81 0.98 10.06
N GLU A 250 9.01 0.47 10.31
CA GLU A 250 10.14 0.46 9.41
C GLU A 250 10.64 -0.98 9.31
N LEU A 251 10.79 -1.50 8.10
CA LEU A 251 11.26 -2.87 7.93
C LEU A 251 12.20 -3.01 6.72
N THR A 252 13.18 -3.90 6.85
CA THR A 252 14.07 -4.30 5.77
C THR A 252 13.65 -5.70 5.29
N PRO A 253 13.05 -5.83 4.10
CA PRO A 253 12.48 -7.10 3.65
C PRO A 253 13.56 -8.13 3.31
N HIS A 254 13.30 -9.39 3.65
CA HIS A 254 14.16 -10.53 3.32
C HIS A 254 13.32 -11.69 2.74
N PRO A 255 13.57 -12.15 1.49
CA PRO A 255 14.53 -11.62 0.53
C PRO A 255 14.03 -10.34 -0.17
N ARG A 256 14.95 -9.46 -0.56
CA ARG A 256 14.63 -8.11 -1.08
C ARG A 256 13.71 -8.10 -2.31
N TRP A 257 13.79 -9.11 -3.18
CA TRP A 257 12.99 -9.18 -4.41
C TRP A 257 11.50 -9.42 -4.15
N LEU A 258 11.14 -10.11 -3.05
CA LEU A 258 9.74 -10.36 -2.67
C LEU A 258 9.03 -9.13 -2.11
N SER A 259 9.78 -8.08 -1.83
CA SER A 259 9.27 -6.88 -1.16
C SER A 259 8.17 -6.15 -1.95
N LEU A 260 8.20 -6.22 -3.28
CA LEU A 260 7.16 -5.67 -4.13
C LEU A 260 5.81 -6.38 -3.95
N LEU A 261 5.79 -7.62 -3.48
CA LEU A 261 4.55 -8.38 -3.26
C LEU A 261 4.13 -8.39 -1.79
N ILE A 262 5.10 -8.56 -0.89
CA ILE A 262 4.86 -8.73 0.55
C ILE A 262 4.46 -7.41 1.21
N LEU A 263 5.18 -6.32 0.95
CA LEU A 263 4.95 -5.04 1.63
C LEU A 263 3.56 -4.47 1.39
N PRO A 264 3.02 -4.45 0.16
CA PRO A 264 1.67 -3.96 -0.07
C PRO A 264 0.58 -4.84 0.56
N ALA A 265 0.81 -6.16 0.64
CA ALA A 265 -0.11 -7.07 1.32
C ALA A 265 -0.15 -6.80 2.83
N LEU A 266 1.02 -6.68 3.46
CA LEU A 266 1.16 -6.28 4.86
C LEU A 266 0.53 -4.90 5.09
N ALA A 267 0.89 -3.89 4.30
CA ALA A 267 0.33 -2.54 4.41
C ALA A 267 -1.21 -2.56 4.31
N LYS A 268 -1.79 -3.32 3.36
CA LYS A 268 -3.25 -3.44 3.20
C LYS A 268 -3.92 -4.07 4.43
N GLN A 269 -3.30 -5.09 5.03
CA GLN A 269 -3.83 -5.70 6.24
C GLN A 269 -3.79 -4.69 7.40
N VAL A 270 -2.66 -4.02 7.57
CA VAL A 270 -2.45 -3.09 8.68
C VAL A 270 -3.33 -1.83 8.54
N ASP A 271 -3.51 -1.31 7.32
CA ASP A 271 -4.42 -0.20 7.00
C ASP A 271 -5.89 -0.51 7.35
N ARG A 272 -6.26 -1.80 7.36
CA ARG A 272 -7.61 -2.24 7.75
C ARG A 272 -7.74 -2.47 9.25
N GLU A 273 -6.71 -3.02 9.89
CA GLU A 273 -6.75 -3.41 11.30
C GLU A 273 -6.49 -2.24 12.26
N ILE A 274 -5.43 -1.46 12.03
CA ILE A 274 -4.97 -0.44 12.99
C ILE A 274 -6.01 0.63 13.30
N PRO A 275 -6.75 1.21 12.33
CA PRO A 275 -7.81 2.17 12.68
C PRO A 275 -8.88 1.59 13.62
N ARG A 276 -9.18 0.29 13.49
CA ARG A 276 -10.13 -0.41 14.38
C ARG A 276 -9.52 -0.64 15.77
N VAL A 277 -8.23 -0.97 15.84
CA VAL A 277 -7.50 -1.09 17.11
C VAL A 277 -7.51 0.23 17.85
N ILE A 278 -7.15 1.33 17.18
CA ILE A 278 -7.17 2.69 17.75
C ILE A 278 -8.59 3.06 18.19
N SER A 279 -9.62 2.70 17.41
CA SER A 279 -11.01 2.92 17.81
C SER A 279 -11.36 2.22 19.13
N ARG A 280 -10.90 0.99 19.34
CA ARG A 280 -11.17 0.24 20.57
C ARG A 280 -10.40 0.81 21.76
N MET A 281 -9.16 1.26 21.52
CA MET A 281 -8.39 1.98 22.53
C MET A 281 -9.09 3.29 22.94
N ALA A 282 -9.64 4.05 21.98
CA ALA A 282 -10.41 5.26 22.26
C ALA A 282 -11.67 4.99 23.10
N VAL A 283 -12.37 3.89 22.80
CA VAL A 283 -13.52 3.42 23.60
C VAL A 283 -13.07 3.08 25.02
N ALA A 284 -11.98 2.34 25.18
CA ALA A 284 -11.46 2.00 26.52
C ALA A 284 -10.99 3.24 27.30
N ALA A 285 -10.42 4.24 26.61
CA ALA A 285 -9.95 5.48 27.23
C ALA A 285 -11.08 6.38 27.75
N THR A 286 -12.27 6.34 27.14
CA THR A 286 -13.33 7.32 27.41
C THR A 286 -14.69 6.74 27.78
N GLY A 287 -14.89 5.43 27.61
CA GLY A 287 -16.20 4.77 27.70
C GLY A 287 -17.16 5.14 26.57
N ARG A 288 -16.74 5.89 25.54
CA ARG A 288 -17.58 6.31 24.41
C ARG A 288 -16.84 6.07 23.08
N ALA A 289 -17.57 5.62 22.07
CA ALA A 289 -17.01 5.36 20.75
C ALA A 289 -17.06 6.61 19.86
N THR A 290 -15.92 7.09 19.35
CA THR A 290 -15.89 7.84 18.08
C THR A 290 -14.47 7.94 17.49
N VAL A 291 -14.27 7.34 16.31
CA VAL A 291 -13.13 7.61 15.43
C VAL A 291 -13.64 8.43 14.26
N VAL A 292 -12.93 9.50 13.90
CA VAL A 292 -13.47 10.47 12.96
C VAL A 292 -12.81 10.41 11.58
N ARG A 293 -11.55 9.96 11.46
CA ARG A 293 -10.92 9.53 10.19
C ARG A 293 -9.50 9.01 10.37
#